data_AF-A0AAD4ETZ3-F1
#
_entry.id   AF-A0AAD4ETZ3-F1
#
_cell.length_a   1.000
_cell.length_b   1.000
_cell.length_c   1.000
_cell.angle_alpha   90.00
_cell.angle_beta   90.00
_cell.angle_gamma   90.00
#
_symmetry.space_group_name_H-M   'P 1'
#
loop_
_entity.id
_entity.type
_entity.pdbx_description
1 polymer ?
#
loop_
_entity_poly.entity_id
_entity_poly.type
_entity_poly.pdbx_seq_one_letter_code
_entity_poly.pdbx_strand_id
1 'polypeptide(L)'
;MQAALFLPRRAPKVSVELLDPEHHEILVQGIRNVLSSQLAETTMAQLVDGLPLASSGWEARGSLIIGDHPLTKHETFCEGVINQTRAFREAFDPAVLQFDSPVMQAYQNAEVGSAQFKMRLIELVAVAIHQIAVLLFQLEPKLHVGDINSVVMWKEEARWVTLEGGRRIYEEPLFEPRPTLFFHVDYLDHQQYPDGLADVAGYWAEDRIFGGVVLFDRGDSGYEMVQRHNTIR
;
A
#
# COMPACT_ATOMS: atom_id res chain seq x y z
N MET A 1 -28.87 17.84 18.67
CA MET A 1 -28.67 16.37 18.67
C MET A 1 -27.25 16.13 18.21
N GLN A 2 -26.32 15.86 19.13
CA GLN A 2 -24.91 15.61 18.81
C GLN A 2 -24.77 14.18 18.28
N ALA A 3 -24.35 14.04 17.03
CA ALA A 3 -23.84 12.76 16.53
C ALA A 3 -22.50 12.54 17.22
N ALA A 4 -22.48 11.66 18.23
CA ALA A 4 -21.25 11.16 18.78
C ALA A 4 -20.52 10.41 17.65
N LEU A 5 -19.40 10.97 17.19
CA LEU A 5 -18.39 10.24 16.45
C LEU A 5 -17.94 9.09 17.36
N PHE A 6 -18.54 7.92 17.16
CA PHE A 6 -18.01 6.67 17.69
C PHE A 6 -16.68 6.44 16.98
N LEU A 7 -15.61 6.98 17.54
CA LEU A 7 -14.28 6.46 17.26
C LEU A 7 -14.32 5.00 17.74
N PRO A 8 -14.20 4.00 16.85
CA PRO A 8 -14.13 2.62 17.30
C PRO A 8 -12.97 2.50 18.28
N ARG A 9 -13.25 1.94 19.46
CA ARG A 9 -12.23 1.60 20.44
C ARG A 9 -11.17 0.78 19.69
N ARG A 10 -9.92 1.27 19.63
CA ARG A 10 -8.82 0.52 19.02
C ARG A 10 -8.75 -0.85 19.71
N ALA A 11 -8.94 -1.90 18.93
CA ALA A 11 -8.84 -3.26 19.43
C ALA A 11 -7.39 -3.52 19.89
N PRO A 12 -7.19 -4.37 20.91
CA PRO A 12 -5.85 -4.82 21.27
C PRO A 12 -5.17 -5.49 20.07
N LYS A 13 -3.88 -5.22 19.86
CA LYS A 13 -3.06 -5.87 18.84
C LYS A 13 -2.42 -7.14 19.40
N VAL A 14 -2.37 -8.20 18.59
CA VAL A 14 -1.80 -9.51 18.94
C VAL A 14 -0.92 -10.06 17.82
N SER A 15 0.07 -10.87 18.19
CA SER A 15 0.95 -11.60 17.27
C SER A 15 0.28 -12.88 16.75
N VAL A 16 0.73 -13.35 15.59
CA VAL A 16 0.35 -14.65 15.01
C VAL A 16 0.73 -15.83 15.89
N GLU A 17 1.69 -15.67 16.81
CA GLU A 17 2.14 -16.72 17.73
C GLU A 17 1.06 -17.21 18.70
N LEU A 18 -0.04 -16.45 18.86
CA LEU A 18 -1.17 -16.85 19.70
C LEU A 18 -2.12 -17.83 19.00
N LEU A 19 -1.92 -18.09 17.71
CA LEU A 19 -2.70 -19.06 16.95
C LEU A 19 -2.36 -20.49 17.35
N ASP A 20 -3.35 -21.39 17.19
CA ASP A 20 -3.03 -22.81 17.16
C ASP A 20 -2.11 -23.16 15.98
N PRO A 21 -1.39 -24.29 16.04
CA PRO A 21 -0.40 -24.63 15.02
C PRO A 21 -0.94 -24.71 13.59
N GLU A 22 -2.17 -25.20 13.38
CA GLU A 22 -2.74 -25.39 12.04
C GLU A 22 -3.13 -24.04 11.42
N HIS A 23 -3.81 -23.19 12.18
CA HIS A 23 -4.16 -21.82 11.75
C HIS A 23 -2.91 -20.98 11.51
N HIS A 24 -1.92 -21.09 12.39
CA HIS A 24 -0.63 -20.41 12.24
C HIS A 24 0.06 -20.81 10.94
N GLU A 25 0.22 -22.11 10.69
CA GLU A 25 0.90 -22.62 9.50
C GLU A 25 0.22 -22.15 8.20
N ILE A 26 -1.12 -22.24 8.15
CA ILE A 26 -1.87 -21.84 6.96
C ILE A 26 -1.76 -20.34 6.70
N LEU A 27 -1.88 -19.50 7.75
CA LEU A 27 -1.73 -18.05 7.61
C LEU A 27 -0.33 -17.67 7.11
N VAL A 28 0.71 -18.19 7.77
CA VAL A 28 2.11 -17.91 7.40
C VAL A 28 2.39 -18.38 5.97
N GLN A 29 1.90 -19.55 5.58
CA GLN A 29 2.05 -20.04 4.22
C GLN A 29 1.30 -19.16 3.21
N GLY A 30 0.11 -18.68 3.55
CA GLY A 30 -0.66 -17.73 2.73
C GLY A 30 0.11 -16.44 2.46
N ILE A 31 0.69 -15.85 3.50
CA ILE A 31 1.52 -14.64 3.39
C ILE A 31 2.73 -14.91 2.50
N ARG A 32 3.47 -16.01 2.75
CA ARG A 32 4.65 -16.39 1.96
C ARG A 32 4.31 -16.64 0.49
N ASN A 33 3.16 -17.25 0.20
CA ASN A 33 2.71 -17.46 -1.17
C ASN A 33 2.51 -16.14 -1.91
N VAL A 34 1.85 -15.15 -1.29
CA VAL A 34 1.69 -13.82 -1.90
C VAL A 34 3.04 -13.15 -2.13
N LEU A 35 3.92 -13.14 -1.11
CA LEU A 35 5.27 -12.55 -1.21
C LEU A 35 6.18 -13.24 -2.24
N SER A 36 5.91 -14.50 -2.58
CA SER A 36 6.66 -15.24 -3.60
C SER A 36 6.27 -14.85 -5.04
N SER A 37 5.16 -14.13 -5.22
CA SER A 37 4.73 -13.67 -6.54
C SER A 37 5.65 -12.58 -7.09
N GLN A 38 5.82 -12.55 -8.43
CA GLN A 38 6.62 -11.54 -9.11
C GLN A 38 6.06 -10.12 -8.90
N LEU A 39 4.73 -10.00 -8.83
CA LEU A 39 4.06 -8.73 -8.59
C LEU A 39 4.33 -8.19 -7.19
N ALA A 40 4.30 -9.05 -6.16
CA ALA A 40 4.68 -8.66 -4.81
C ALA A 40 6.16 -8.30 -4.72
N GLU A 41 7.06 -9.11 -5.31
CA GLU A 41 8.50 -8.81 -5.33
C GLU A 41 8.78 -7.44 -5.96
N THR A 42 8.18 -7.16 -7.12
CA THR A 42 8.34 -5.87 -7.82
C THR A 42 7.74 -4.70 -7.03
N THR A 43 6.60 -4.90 -6.36
CA THR A 43 5.95 -3.84 -5.57
C THR A 43 6.78 -3.51 -4.33
N MET A 44 7.20 -4.53 -3.58
CA MET A 44 8.03 -4.36 -2.38
C MET A 44 9.41 -3.79 -2.72
N ALA A 45 10.00 -4.18 -3.85
CA ALA A 45 11.25 -3.63 -4.33
C ALA A 45 11.20 -2.11 -4.57
N GLN A 46 10.07 -1.58 -5.06
CA GLN A 46 9.93 -0.13 -5.22
C GLN A 46 9.95 0.60 -3.87
N LEU A 47 9.36 0.02 -2.82
CA LEU A 47 9.41 0.61 -1.46
C LEU A 47 10.83 0.60 -0.86
N VAL A 48 11.63 -0.41 -1.20
CA VAL A 48 13.05 -0.52 -0.82
C VAL A 48 13.91 0.45 -1.63
N ASP A 49 13.66 0.58 -2.94
CA ASP A 49 14.30 1.57 -3.80
C ASP A 49 14.02 2.97 -3.23
N GLY A 50 12.76 3.28 -2.93
CA GLY A 50 12.31 4.57 -2.41
C GLY A 50 11.59 5.42 -3.45
N LEU A 51 11.60 4.99 -4.72
CA LEU A 51 10.78 5.55 -5.79
C LEU A 51 10.05 4.44 -6.56
N PRO A 52 8.82 4.70 -7.04
CA PRO A 52 8.17 3.76 -7.94
C PRO A 52 8.88 3.73 -9.29
N LEU A 53 8.73 2.63 -10.03
CA LEU A 53 9.12 2.60 -11.43
C LEU A 53 8.21 3.53 -12.24
N ALA A 54 8.74 4.13 -13.31
CA ALA A 54 7.99 4.99 -14.22
C ALA A 54 6.68 4.33 -14.66
N SER A 55 6.72 3.05 -15.04
CA SER A 55 5.55 2.27 -15.43
C SER A 55 4.48 2.19 -14.33
N SER A 56 4.89 1.93 -13.09
CA SER A 56 3.96 1.87 -11.95
C SER A 56 3.37 3.25 -11.64
N GLY A 57 4.16 4.31 -11.82
CA GLY A 57 3.71 5.67 -11.68
C GLY A 57 2.68 6.09 -12.74
N TRP A 58 2.85 5.67 -14.00
CA TRP A 58 1.90 5.94 -15.08
C TRP A 58 0.59 5.17 -14.92
N GLU A 59 0.66 3.94 -14.39
CA GLU A 59 -0.51 3.10 -14.12
C GLU A 59 -1.29 3.54 -12.87
N ALA A 60 -0.69 4.35 -12.00
CA ALA A 60 -1.30 4.76 -10.74
C ALA A 60 -2.58 5.58 -10.96
N ARG A 61 -3.64 5.23 -10.24
CA ARG A 61 -4.88 6.03 -10.26
C ARG A 61 -4.62 7.41 -9.69
N GLY A 62 -4.98 8.44 -10.47
CA GLY A 62 -4.71 9.82 -10.10
C GLY A 62 -3.23 10.20 -10.23
N SER A 63 -2.49 9.52 -11.13
CA SER A 63 -1.10 9.85 -11.42
C SER A 63 -0.92 11.34 -11.69
N LEU A 64 0.07 11.93 -11.01
CA LEU A 64 0.48 13.32 -11.18
C LEU A 64 1.75 13.42 -12.05
N ILE A 65 2.16 12.32 -12.68
CA ILE A 65 3.29 12.31 -13.59
C ILE A 65 2.84 12.96 -14.88
N ILE A 66 3.43 14.12 -15.19
CA ILE A 66 3.14 14.92 -16.38
C ILE A 66 4.45 15.47 -16.96
N GLY A 67 4.45 15.76 -18.25
CA GLY A 67 5.57 16.42 -18.93
C GLY A 67 6.92 15.74 -18.64
N ASP A 68 7.86 16.52 -18.14
CA ASP A 68 9.25 16.12 -17.87
C ASP A 68 9.47 15.64 -16.43
N HIS A 69 8.43 15.16 -15.73
CA HIS A 69 8.54 14.67 -14.36
C HIS A 69 9.72 13.68 -14.23
N PRO A 70 10.67 13.86 -13.28
CA PRO A 70 11.92 13.09 -13.23
C PRO A 70 11.73 11.57 -13.14
N LEU A 71 10.64 11.14 -12.49
CA LEU A 71 10.23 9.74 -12.39
C LEU A 71 10.12 9.02 -13.73
N THR A 72 9.85 9.74 -14.83
CA THR A 72 9.77 9.17 -16.19
C THR A 72 11.04 8.44 -16.63
N LYS A 73 12.19 8.75 -16.00
CA LYS A 73 13.49 8.13 -16.29
C LYS A 73 13.79 6.92 -15.39
N HIS A 74 12.95 6.66 -14.39
CA HIS A 74 13.16 5.55 -13.45
C HIS A 74 12.55 4.25 -13.99
N GLU A 75 13.14 3.71 -15.04
CA GLU A 75 12.61 2.53 -15.75
C GLU A 75 12.98 1.19 -15.09
N THR A 76 14.06 1.18 -14.31
CA THR A 76 14.61 -0.02 -13.68
C THR A 76 15.09 0.28 -12.28
N PHE A 77 15.09 -0.74 -11.42
CA PHE A 77 15.57 -0.63 -10.05
C PHE A 77 17.04 -0.26 -9.96
N CYS A 78 17.38 0.48 -8.90
CA CYS A 78 18.76 0.73 -8.53
C CYS A 78 19.48 -0.57 -8.13
N GLU A 79 20.82 -0.54 -8.19
CA GLU A 79 21.64 -1.71 -7.87
C GLU A 79 21.38 -2.20 -6.44
N GLY A 80 21.25 -3.51 -6.25
CA GLY A 80 21.07 -4.14 -4.95
C GLY A 80 19.62 -4.21 -4.42
N VAL A 81 18.69 -3.43 -4.97
CA VAL A 81 17.28 -3.37 -4.53
C VAL A 81 16.60 -4.74 -4.53
N ILE A 82 16.68 -5.47 -5.65
CA ILE A 82 16.07 -6.80 -5.76
C ILE A 82 16.70 -7.78 -4.77
N ASN A 83 18.02 -7.73 -4.58
CA ASN A 83 18.71 -8.62 -3.65
C ASN A 83 18.32 -8.32 -2.20
N GLN A 84 18.22 -7.04 -1.81
CA GLN A 84 17.78 -6.66 -0.47
C GLN A 84 16.30 -7.04 -0.24
N THR A 85 15.45 -6.87 -1.24
CA THR A 85 14.03 -7.25 -1.16
C THR A 85 13.88 -8.76 -0.96
N ARG A 86 14.66 -9.57 -1.68
CA ARG A 86 14.69 -11.03 -1.51
C ARG A 86 15.24 -11.45 -0.15
N ALA A 87 16.32 -10.80 0.30
CA ALA A 87 16.89 -11.05 1.62
C ALA A 87 15.88 -10.74 2.73
N PHE A 88 15.15 -9.63 2.62
CA PHE A 88 14.05 -9.31 3.54
C PHE A 88 12.97 -10.41 3.52
N ARG A 89 12.52 -10.85 2.34
CA ARG A 89 11.51 -11.91 2.21
C ARG A 89 11.99 -13.23 2.84
N GLU A 90 13.24 -13.60 2.64
CA GLU A 90 13.83 -14.84 3.16
C GLU A 90 14.02 -14.80 4.68
N ALA A 91 14.38 -13.65 5.23
CA ALA A 91 14.54 -13.43 6.67
C ALA A 91 13.24 -13.02 7.37
N PHE A 92 12.12 -12.91 6.64
CA PHE A 92 10.87 -12.41 7.18
C PHE A 92 10.33 -13.31 8.30
N ASP A 93 10.25 -12.74 9.50
CA ASP A 93 9.65 -13.35 10.67
C ASP A 93 8.20 -12.91 10.83
N PRO A 94 7.20 -13.81 10.69
CA PRO A 94 5.79 -13.48 10.87
C PRO A 94 5.44 -12.89 12.24
N ALA A 95 6.25 -13.12 13.28
CA ALA A 95 6.00 -12.62 14.64
C ALA A 95 6.05 -11.08 14.74
N VAL A 96 6.65 -10.40 13.76
CA VAL A 96 6.65 -8.92 13.70
C VAL A 96 5.27 -8.34 13.39
N LEU A 97 4.36 -9.13 12.81
CA LEU A 97 3.04 -8.69 12.42
C LEU A 97 2.09 -8.56 13.60
N GLN A 98 1.22 -7.56 13.55
CA GLN A 98 0.29 -7.21 14.62
C GLN A 98 -1.14 -7.12 14.08
N PHE A 99 -2.02 -8.01 14.57
CA PHE A 99 -3.41 -8.09 14.12
C PHE A 99 -4.37 -7.63 15.21
N ASP A 100 -5.53 -7.09 14.83
CA ASP A 100 -6.57 -6.81 15.83
C ASP A 100 -7.07 -8.13 16.43
N SER A 101 -7.06 -8.20 17.76
CA SER A 101 -7.46 -9.38 18.52
C SER A 101 -8.82 -9.96 18.09
N PRO A 102 -9.88 -9.17 17.83
CA PRO A 102 -11.14 -9.70 17.30
C PRO A 102 -11.03 -10.32 15.90
N VAL A 103 -10.20 -9.77 15.00
CA VAL A 103 -9.94 -10.40 13.68
C VAL A 103 -9.29 -11.75 13.91
N MET A 104 -8.26 -11.75 14.76
CA MET A 104 -7.43 -12.92 14.98
C MET A 104 -8.23 -14.06 15.60
N GLN A 105 -9.02 -13.75 16.63
CA GLN A 105 -9.92 -14.70 17.27
C GLN A 105 -10.99 -15.23 16.31
N ALA A 106 -11.52 -14.39 15.42
CA ALA A 106 -12.54 -14.81 14.45
C ALA A 106 -11.98 -15.80 13.42
N TYR A 107 -10.71 -15.67 13.03
CA TYR A 107 -10.02 -16.65 12.19
C TYR A 107 -9.76 -17.96 12.96
N GLN A 108 -9.22 -17.86 14.17
CA GLN A 108 -8.94 -18.99 15.07
C GLN A 108 -10.18 -19.85 15.38
N ASN A 109 -11.37 -19.24 15.41
CA ASN A 109 -12.62 -19.92 15.68
C ASN A 109 -13.28 -20.52 14.42
N ALA A 110 -12.78 -20.18 13.23
CA ALA A 110 -13.39 -20.63 11.98
C ALA A 110 -12.89 -22.03 11.63
N GLU A 111 -13.80 -22.93 11.25
CA GLU A 111 -13.42 -24.29 10.84
C GLU A 111 -12.54 -24.26 9.58
N VAL A 112 -11.39 -24.92 9.64
CA VAL A 112 -10.42 -24.98 8.54
C VAL A 112 -11.10 -25.47 7.26
N GLY A 113 -10.89 -24.73 6.16
CA GLY A 113 -11.49 -25.03 4.86
C GLY A 113 -12.92 -24.51 4.63
N SER A 114 -13.60 -24.05 5.68
CA SER A 114 -14.91 -23.40 5.57
C SER A 114 -14.83 -22.08 4.77
N ALA A 115 -15.97 -21.60 4.28
CA ALA A 115 -16.04 -20.30 3.60
C ALA A 115 -15.61 -19.16 4.54
N GLN A 116 -16.04 -19.21 5.80
CA GLN A 116 -15.67 -18.23 6.82
C GLN A 116 -14.16 -18.21 7.06
N PHE A 117 -13.53 -19.38 7.20
CA PHE A 117 -12.09 -19.49 7.36
C PHE A 117 -11.35 -18.88 6.18
N LYS A 118 -11.75 -19.19 4.94
CA LYS A 118 -11.11 -18.65 3.73
C LYS A 118 -11.22 -17.12 3.66
N MET A 119 -12.38 -16.56 3.99
CA MET A 119 -12.56 -15.11 4.02
C MET A 119 -11.66 -14.44 5.07
N ARG A 120 -11.60 -15.01 6.28
CA ARG A 120 -10.73 -14.51 7.36
C ARG A 120 -9.25 -14.66 7.03
N LEU A 121 -8.87 -15.73 6.33
CA LEU A 121 -7.51 -15.91 5.84
C LEU A 121 -7.13 -14.79 4.86
N ILE A 122 -7.99 -14.48 3.88
CA ILE A 122 -7.74 -13.39 2.92
C ILE A 122 -7.63 -12.04 3.65
N GLU A 123 -8.48 -11.79 4.65
CA GLU A 123 -8.42 -10.60 5.51
C GLU A 123 -7.06 -10.45 6.19
N LEU A 124 -6.60 -11.49 6.86
CA LEU A 124 -5.32 -11.45 7.56
C LEU A 124 -4.13 -11.37 6.59
N VAL A 125 -4.20 -12.03 5.43
CA VAL A 125 -3.16 -11.92 4.40
C VAL A 125 -3.09 -10.50 3.85
N ALA A 126 -4.23 -9.85 3.55
CA ALA A 126 -4.23 -8.47 3.07
C ALA A 126 -3.63 -7.51 4.12
N VAL A 127 -4.05 -7.65 5.39
CA VAL A 127 -3.52 -6.87 6.52
C VAL A 127 -2.02 -7.11 6.71
N ALA A 128 -1.52 -8.33 6.52
CA ALA A 128 -0.11 -8.65 6.59
C ALA A 128 0.69 -7.94 5.49
N ILE A 129 0.20 -7.98 4.24
CA ILE A 129 0.86 -7.33 3.10
C ILE A 129 0.91 -5.81 3.29
N HIS A 130 -0.16 -5.20 3.80
CA HIS A 130 -0.17 -3.79 4.17
C HIS A 130 0.93 -3.48 5.19
N GLN A 131 1.00 -4.22 6.29
CA GLN A 131 2.01 -4.01 7.34
C GLN A 131 3.44 -4.20 6.82
N ILE A 132 3.67 -5.18 5.95
CA ILE A 132 4.99 -5.40 5.33
C ILE A 132 5.36 -4.20 4.46
N ALA A 133 4.42 -3.66 3.68
CA ALA A 133 4.65 -2.47 2.89
C ALA A 133 4.96 -1.23 3.77
N VAL A 134 4.25 -1.06 4.88
CA VAL A 134 4.56 -0.04 5.91
C VAL A 134 5.99 -0.18 6.42
N LEU A 135 6.40 -1.39 6.82
CA LEU A 135 7.75 -1.67 7.31
C LEU A 135 8.83 -1.35 6.27
N LEU A 136 8.61 -1.76 5.01
CA LEU A 136 9.55 -1.49 3.92
C LEU A 136 9.60 -0.01 3.54
N PHE A 137 8.46 0.68 3.59
CA PHE A 137 8.41 2.13 3.36
C PHE A 137 9.14 2.90 4.46
N GLN A 138 9.11 2.44 5.71
CA GLN A 138 9.84 3.05 6.83
C GLN A 138 11.32 2.63 6.91
N LEU A 139 11.72 1.60 6.17
CA LEU A 139 13.11 1.14 6.15
C LEU A 139 14.03 2.21 5.57
N GLU A 140 15.05 2.58 6.35
CA GLU A 140 16.10 3.52 5.95
C GLU A 140 17.50 2.86 6.09
N PRO A 141 18.46 3.22 5.22
CA PRO A 141 18.32 4.13 4.10
C PRO A 141 17.58 3.49 2.91
N LYS A 142 16.91 4.32 2.11
CA LYS A 142 16.49 3.95 0.74
C LYS A 142 17.69 3.67 -0.17
N LEU A 143 17.52 2.73 -1.09
CA LEU A 143 18.59 2.35 -2.04
C LEU A 143 18.62 3.14 -3.34
N HIS A 144 17.65 4.03 -3.56
CA HIS A 144 17.61 4.85 -4.76
C HIS A 144 18.91 5.65 -4.90
N VAL A 145 19.53 5.57 -6.09
CA VAL A 145 20.71 6.37 -6.42
C VAL A 145 20.23 7.70 -7.02
N GLY A 146 20.14 8.71 -6.16
CA GLY A 146 19.73 10.05 -6.57
C GLY A 146 19.00 10.79 -5.45
N ASP A 147 18.57 12.02 -5.74
CA ASP A 147 17.76 12.79 -4.80
C ASP A 147 16.29 12.42 -4.95
N ILE A 148 15.80 11.52 -4.09
CA ILE A 148 14.38 11.14 -4.01
C ILE A 148 13.48 12.37 -3.89
N ASN A 149 13.87 13.39 -3.11
CA ASN A 149 13.04 14.57 -2.90
C ASN A 149 12.90 15.40 -4.17
N SER A 150 13.94 15.48 -5.01
CA SER A 150 13.85 16.14 -6.31
C SER A 150 12.81 15.51 -7.24
N VAL A 151 12.51 14.22 -7.04
CA VAL A 151 11.50 13.48 -7.82
C VAL A 151 10.13 13.60 -7.18
N VAL A 152 10.01 13.39 -5.86
CA VAL A 152 8.72 13.42 -5.14
C VAL A 152 8.13 14.83 -5.08
N MET A 153 8.97 15.84 -4.83
CA MET A 153 8.55 17.24 -4.68
C MET A 153 8.62 18.03 -6.00
N TRP A 154 8.77 17.35 -7.13
CA TRP A 154 8.85 17.99 -8.43
C TRP A 154 7.55 18.75 -8.74
N LYS A 155 7.70 19.98 -9.24
CA LYS A 155 6.61 20.81 -9.73
C LYS A 155 6.93 21.29 -11.14
N GLU A 156 5.93 21.28 -12.01
CA GLU A 156 6.04 21.99 -13.29
C GLU A 156 6.15 23.49 -13.02
N GLU A 157 7.10 24.15 -13.70
CA GLU A 157 7.26 25.60 -13.58
C GLU A 157 6.12 26.33 -14.30
N ALA A 158 5.59 27.37 -13.67
CA ALA A 158 4.58 28.21 -14.28
C ALA A 158 5.14 28.88 -15.54
N ARG A 159 4.38 28.86 -16.64
CA ARG A 159 4.85 29.36 -17.93
C ARG A 159 3.75 30.02 -18.75
N TRP A 160 4.17 30.86 -19.68
CA TRP A 160 3.27 31.41 -20.69
C TRP A 160 3.09 30.41 -21.83
N VAL A 161 1.85 30.04 -22.11
CA VAL A 161 1.49 29.14 -23.22
C VAL A 161 0.68 29.90 -24.26
N THR A 162 0.99 29.67 -25.54
CA THR A 162 0.25 30.25 -26.66
C THR A 162 -0.73 29.22 -27.18
N LEU A 163 -2.02 29.51 -27.06
CA LEU A 163 -3.09 28.67 -27.57
C LEU A 163 -3.27 28.86 -29.08
N GLU A 164 -4.00 27.93 -29.68
CA GLU A 164 -4.45 28.05 -31.07
C GLU A 164 -5.26 29.35 -31.26
N GLY A 165 -4.86 30.18 -32.24
CA GLY A 165 -5.38 31.55 -32.42
C GLY A 165 -4.53 32.67 -31.80
N GLY A 166 -3.35 32.36 -31.25
CA GLY A 166 -2.37 33.36 -30.81
C GLY A 166 -2.63 33.99 -29.44
N ARG A 167 -3.68 33.55 -28.74
CA ARG A 167 -3.97 33.96 -27.36
C ARG A 167 -2.92 33.38 -26.42
N ARG A 168 -2.30 34.22 -25.59
CA ARG A 168 -1.39 33.77 -24.54
C ARG A 168 -2.13 33.65 -23.21
N ILE A 169 -1.92 32.55 -22.50
CA ILE A 169 -2.37 32.34 -21.13
C ILE A 169 -1.16 32.05 -20.24
N TYR A 170 -1.29 32.40 -18.97
CA TYR A 170 -0.33 32.01 -17.94
C TYR A 170 -0.84 30.72 -17.31
N GLU A 171 -0.10 29.64 -17.48
CA GLU A 171 -0.42 28.35 -16.88
C GLU A 171 0.37 28.20 -15.59
N GLU A 172 -0.36 28.11 -14.48
CA GLU A 172 0.19 27.74 -13.17
C GLU A 172 0.17 26.22 -13.01
N PRO A 173 1.10 25.64 -12.24
CA PRO A 173 1.09 24.21 -11.95
C PRO A 173 -0.25 23.78 -11.35
N LEU A 174 -0.85 22.76 -11.96
CA LEU A 174 -2.22 22.32 -11.65
C LEU A 174 -2.33 21.68 -10.26
N PHE A 175 -1.26 21.08 -9.75
CA PHE A 175 -1.27 20.27 -8.54
C PHE A 175 -0.03 20.49 -7.68
N GLU A 176 -0.26 20.52 -6.36
CA GLU A 176 0.82 20.40 -5.39
C GLU A 176 1.36 18.96 -5.37
N PRO A 177 2.70 18.77 -5.28
CA PRO A 177 3.31 17.46 -5.15
C PRO A 177 2.78 16.75 -3.92
N ARG A 178 2.60 15.43 -4.06
CA ARG A 178 2.24 14.60 -2.92
C ARG A 178 3.50 14.32 -2.09
N PRO A 179 3.37 14.15 -0.77
CA PRO A 179 4.49 13.83 0.11
C PRO A 179 5.11 12.44 -0.17
N THR A 180 4.45 11.61 -0.99
CA THR A 180 4.97 10.33 -1.49
C THR A 180 4.35 10.05 -2.87
N LEU A 181 5.07 9.31 -3.71
CA LEU A 181 4.57 8.78 -4.98
C LEU A 181 3.95 7.38 -4.84
N PHE A 182 4.06 6.77 -3.66
CA PHE A 182 3.38 5.52 -3.30
C PHE A 182 2.02 5.85 -2.69
N PHE A 183 1.02 6.12 -3.53
CA PHE A 183 -0.31 6.44 -3.04
C PHE A 183 -1.42 5.80 -3.87
N HIS A 184 -2.56 5.58 -3.22
CA HIS A 184 -3.84 5.41 -3.87
C HIS A 184 -4.68 6.68 -3.66
N VAL A 185 -5.30 7.20 -4.71
CA VAL A 185 -5.99 8.52 -4.69
C VAL A 185 -7.07 8.64 -3.62
N ASP A 186 -7.75 7.54 -3.29
CA ASP A 186 -8.80 7.50 -2.26
C ASP A 186 -8.29 7.36 -0.81
N TYR A 187 -6.98 7.19 -0.60
CA TYR A 187 -6.38 6.91 0.72
C TYR A 187 -5.22 7.85 1.04
N LEU A 188 -5.40 9.16 0.81
CA LEU A 188 -4.36 10.19 0.96
C LEU A 188 -4.36 10.90 2.32
N ASP A 189 -5.38 10.69 3.15
CA ASP A 189 -5.60 11.36 4.43
C ASP A 189 -4.69 10.79 5.54
N HIS A 190 -3.38 10.75 5.28
CA HIS A 190 -2.36 10.15 6.13
C HIS A 190 -2.40 10.59 7.60
N GLN A 191 -2.87 11.81 7.88
CA GLN A 191 -3.00 12.33 9.26
C GLN A 191 -3.96 11.51 10.14
N GLN A 192 -4.88 10.75 9.54
CA GLN A 192 -5.81 9.90 10.29
C GLN A 192 -5.25 8.49 10.55
N TYR A 193 -4.20 8.08 9.85
CA TYR A 193 -3.65 6.73 9.94
C TYR A 193 -2.55 6.63 11.00
N PRO A 194 -2.41 5.48 11.70
CA PRO A 194 -1.44 5.33 12.78
C PRO A 194 0.03 5.54 12.36
N ASP A 195 0.40 5.08 11.17
CA ASP A 195 1.74 5.12 10.59
C ASP A 195 1.88 6.19 9.48
N GLY A 196 0.87 7.07 9.36
CA GLY A 196 0.95 8.26 8.53
C GLY A 196 1.10 7.94 7.04
N LEU A 197 2.18 8.45 6.43
CA LEU A 197 2.48 8.20 5.01
C LEU A 197 2.82 6.74 4.71
N ALA A 198 3.26 5.98 5.73
CA ALA A 198 3.55 4.58 5.53
C ALA A 198 2.27 3.78 5.28
N ASP A 199 1.15 4.10 5.95
CA ASP A 199 -0.16 3.50 5.64
C ASP A 199 -0.60 3.82 4.20
N VAL A 200 -0.33 5.04 3.71
CA VAL A 200 -0.62 5.41 2.31
C VAL A 200 0.15 4.54 1.33
N ALA A 201 1.44 4.28 1.62
CA ALA A 201 2.26 3.35 0.86
C ALA A 201 1.76 1.90 0.98
N GLY A 202 1.23 1.51 2.14
CA GLY A 202 0.57 0.23 2.37
C GLY A 202 -0.64 0.02 1.45
N TYR A 203 -1.53 1.02 1.38
CA TYR A 203 -2.69 0.97 0.49
C TYR A 203 -2.30 0.98 -1.00
N TRP A 204 -1.23 1.70 -1.36
CA TRP A 204 -0.67 1.62 -2.71
C TRP A 204 -0.18 0.19 -3.02
N ALA A 205 0.51 -0.46 -2.09
CA ALA A 205 0.98 -1.83 -2.29
C ALA A 205 -0.17 -2.84 -2.41
N GLU A 206 -1.23 -2.67 -1.61
CA GLU A 206 -2.46 -3.45 -1.74
C GLU A 206 -3.10 -3.30 -3.14
N ASP A 207 -3.28 -2.06 -3.61
CA ASP A 207 -3.83 -1.80 -4.94
C ASP A 207 -3.02 -2.49 -6.04
N ARG A 208 -1.69 -2.42 -5.93
CA ARG A 208 -0.78 -3.09 -6.87
C ARG A 208 -0.88 -4.61 -6.83
N ILE A 209 -0.93 -5.21 -5.64
CA ILE A 209 -0.85 -6.67 -5.48
C ILE A 209 -2.21 -7.34 -5.65
N PHE A 210 -3.28 -6.72 -5.16
CA PHE A 210 -4.64 -7.29 -5.14
C PHE A 210 -5.58 -6.66 -6.17
N GLY A 211 -5.14 -5.63 -6.90
CA GLY A 211 -5.96 -4.90 -7.88
C GLY A 211 -6.92 -3.87 -7.27
N GLY A 212 -6.76 -3.58 -5.98
CA GLY A 212 -7.55 -2.61 -5.23
C GLY A 212 -7.21 -2.67 -3.74
N VAL A 213 -7.67 -1.67 -2.99
CA VAL A 213 -7.55 -1.67 -1.52
C VAL A 213 -8.58 -2.60 -0.91
N VAL A 214 -8.13 -3.47 0.01
CA VAL A 214 -8.97 -4.51 0.59
C VAL A 214 -9.53 -4.04 1.92
N LEU A 215 -10.81 -3.65 1.91
CA LEU A 215 -11.54 -3.25 3.12
C LEU A 215 -12.50 -4.37 3.57
N PHE A 216 -12.35 -4.79 4.82
CA PHE A 216 -13.32 -5.68 5.46
C PHE A 216 -14.21 -4.84 6.36
N ASP A 217 -15.43 -4.57 5.90
CA ASP A 217 -16.43 -3.94 6.72
C ASP A 217 -17.20 -5.04 7.45
N ARG A 218 -17.11 -5.04 8.78
CA ARG A 218 -17.96 -5.93 9.58
C ARG A 218 -19.31 -5.24 9.71
N GLY A 219 -20.11 -5.30 8.64
CA GLY A 219 -21.55 -5.06 8.71
C GLY A 219 -22.20 -5.98 9.75
N ASP A 220 -23.52 -5.88 9.94
CA ASP A 220 -24.23 -6.62 11.00
C ASP A 220 -24.05 -8.16 10.95
N SER A 221 -23.71 -8.69 9.77
CA SER A 221 -23.42 -10.12 9.56
C SER A 221 -21.99 -10.53 9.90
N GLY A 222 -21.04 -9.58 9.94
CA GLY A 222 -19.62 -9.82 10.16
C GLY A 222 -18.86 -10.42 8.97
N TYR A 223 -19.50 -10.64 7.80
CA TYR A 223 -18.94 -11.34 6.64
C TYR A 223 -18.81 -10.47 5.37
N GLU A 224 -19.05 -9.16 5.47
CA GLU A 224 -19.03 -8.28 4.31
C GLU A 224 -17.58 -7.92 3.93
N MET A 225 -17.14 -8.41 2.77
CA MET A 225 -15.90 -7.96 2.15
C MET A 225 -16.27 -6.95 1.07
N VAL A 226 -15.81 -5.71 1.22
CA VAL A 226 -15.98 -4.70 0.19
C VAL A 226 -14.62 -4.48 -0.47
N GLN A 227 -14.35 -5.24 -1.53
CA GLN A 227 -13.29 -4.87 -2.45
C GLN A 227 -13.79 -3.69 -3.29
N ARG A 228 -13.32 -2.47 -3.02
CA ARG A 228 -13.72 -1.30 -3.80
C ARG A 228 -13.00 -1.29 -5.14
N HIS A 229 -13.58 -1.98 -6.12
CA HIS A 229 -13.35 -1.68 -7.53
C HIS A 229 -14.38 -0.65 -7.97
N ASN A 230 -14.07 0.64 -7.88
CA ASN A 230 -14.97 1.63 -8.45
C ASN A 230 -14.78 1.69 -9.97
N THR A 231 -15.57 0.88 -10.68
CA THR A 231 -16.11 1.27 -11.99
C THR A 231 -16.77 2.63 -11.83
N ILE A 232 -16.25 3.60 -12.57
CA ILE A 232 -16.83 4.92 -12.77
C ILE A 232 -18.34 4.75 -13.05
N ARG A 233 -19.19 5.38 -12.24
CA ARG A 233 -20.56 5.71 -12.63
C ARG A 233 -20.63 7.21 -12.83
#